data_AF-A0A9Q0PGL4-F1
#
_entry.id   AF-A0A9Q0PGL4-F1
#
_cell.length_a   1.000
_cell.length_b   1.000
_cell.length_c   1.000
_cell.angle_alpha   90.00
_cell.angle_beta   90.00
_cell.angle_gamma   90.00
#
_symmetry.space_group_name_H-M   'P 1'
#
loop_
_entity.id
_entity.type
_entity.pdbx_description
1 polymer ?
#
loop_
_entity_poly.entity_id
_entity_poly.type
_entity_poly.pdbx_seq_one_letter_code
_entity_poly.pdbx_strand_id
1 'polypeptide(L)'
;MNVEPYETLSWPSTAFLKSLQVEEEEEEESVLDGLVKTVLSQNTTEVNSQRAFLNLKSAFPTWENVLAAESKFVENAISVAV
;
A
#
# COMPACT_ATOMS: atom_id res chain seq x y z
N MET A 1 17.99 9.03 -41.79
CA MET A 1 16.72 9.38 -41.14
C MET A 1 16.74 8.72 -39.78
N ASN A 2 16.96 9.51 -38.72
CA ASN A 2 16.98 8.99 -37.36
C ASN A 2 15.54 8.70 -36.97
N VAL A 3 15.23 7.43 -36.71
CA VAL A 3 13.99 7.03 -36.04
C VAL A 3 14.22 7.19 -34.55
N GLU A 4 13.51 8.14 -33.95
CA GLU A 4 13.53 8.35 -32.50
C GLU A 4 12.93 7.11 -31.80
N PRO A 5 13.58 6.56 -30.76
CA PRO A 5 13.28 5.23 -30.21
C PRO A 5 11.96 5.12 -29.40
N TYR A 6 11.12 6.15 -29.35
CA TYR A 6 9.88 6.15 -28.56
C TYR A 6 8.65 5.62 -29.31
N GLU A 7 8.75 5.38 -30.62
CA GLU A 7 7.62 4.98 -31.49
C GLU A 7 7.13 3.52 -31.30
N THR A 8 7.76 2.71 -30.45
CA THR A 8 7.39 1.29 -30.25
C THR A 8 6.70 0.98 -28.93
N LEU A 9 6.53 1.95 -28.03
CA LEU A 9 5.65 1.77 -26.86
C LEU A 9 4.21 2.16 -27.23
N SER A 10 3.46 1.20 -27.79
CA SER A 10 2.01 1.31 -27.93
C SER A 10 1.40 1.41 -26.53
N TRP A 11 1.07 2.62 -26.11
CA TRP A 11 0.32 2.86 -24.87
C TRP A 11 -0.99 2.02 -24.88
N PRO A 12 -1.45 1.54 -23.72
CA PRO A 12 -2.66 0.72 -23.68
C PRO A 12 -3.90 1.54 -24.03
N SER A 13 -4.69 1.06 -24.99
CA SER A 13 -5.92 1.71 -25.48
C SER A 13 -6.83 2.22 -24.35
N THR A 14 -7.55 3.31 -24.61
CA THR A 14 -8.53 3.91 -23.67
C THR A 14 -9.52 2.89 -23.10
N ALA A 15 -9.84 1.82 -23.84
CA ALA A 15 -10.68 0.73 -23.36
C ALA A 15 -10.05 -0.09 -22.22
N PHE A 16 -8.73 -0.31 -22.26
CA PHE A 16 -7.98 -0.97 -21.19
C PHE A 16 -7.96 -0.10 -19.94
N LEU A 17 -7.72 1.20 -20.10
CA LEU A 17 -7.77 2.16 -18.99
C LEU A 17 -9.17 2.24 -18.38
N LYS A 18 -10.22 2.19 -19.21
CA LYS A 18 -11.62 2.16 -18.75
C LYS A 18 -11.95 0.87 -18.00
N SER A 19 -11.38 -0.27 -18.38
CA SER A 19 -11.57 -1.54 -17.65
C SER A 19 -10.83 -1.60 -16.32
N LEU A 20 -9.83 -0.72 -16.12
CA LEU A 20 -9.08 -0.56 -14.88
C LEU A 20 -9.67 0.51 -13.95
N GLN A 21 -10.82 1.11 -14.30
CA GLN A 21 -11.55 2.01 -13.41
C GLN A 21 -12.07 1.20 -12.21
N VAL A 22 -11.23 1.08 -11.21
CA VAL A 22 -11.63 0.78 -9.84
C VAL A 22 -12.34 2.04 -9.35
N GLU A 23 -13.57 1.90 -8.88
CA GLU A 23 -14.24 2.98 -8.16
C GLU A 23 -13.38 3.27 -6.92
N GLU A 24 -12.69 4.42 -6.92
CA GLU A 24 -11.90 4.86 -5.78
C GLU A 24 -12.88 5.16 -4.64
N GLU A 25 -13.05 4.22 -3.71
CA GLU A 25 -13.60 4.56 -2.41
C GLU A 25 -12.61 5.54 -1.76
N GLU A 26 -12.98 6.83 -1.73
CA GLU A 26 -12.25 7.89 -1.03
C GLU A 26 -12.33 7.66 0.49
N GLU A 27 -11.67 6.60 0.98
CA GLU A 27 -11.16 6.63 2.34
C GLU A 27 -9.99 7.61 2.33
N GLU A 28 -10.03 8.66 3.17
CA GLU A 28 -8.89 9.57 3.35
C GLU A 28 -7.70 8.79 3.95
N GLU A 29 -6.95 8.09 3.11
CA GLU A 29 -5.69 7.47 3.46
C GLU A 29 -4.60 8.54 3.49
N SER A 30 -3.94 8.67 4.63
CA SER A 30 -2.78 9.54 4.72
C SER A 30 -1.63 8.98 3.89
N VAL A 31 -0.71 9.86 3.46
CA VAL A 31 0.54 9.44 2.78
C VAL A 31 1.32 8.42 3.62
N LEU A 32 1.22 8.51 4.95
CA LEU A 32 1.82 7.56 5.87
C LEU A 32 1.12 6.19 5.83
N ASP A 33 -0.19 6.12 5.64
CA ASP A 33 -0.90 4.84 5.45
C ASP A 33 -0.39 4.13 4.20
N GLY A 34 -0.29 4.83 3.07
CA GLY A 34 0.27 4.28 1.83
C GLY A 34 1.73 3.82 1.96
N LEU A 35 2.58 4.61 2.62
CA LEU A 35 3.98 4.24 2.87
C LEU A 35 4.08 2.99 3.76
N VAL A 36 3.33 2.94 4.86
CA VAL A 36 3.38 1.80 5.79
C VAL A 36 2.81 0.54 5.13
N LYS A 37 1.72 0.63 4.37
CA LYS A 37 1.21 -0.49 3.56
C LYS A 37 2.27 -1.00 2.58
N THR A 38 3.00 -0.10 1.92
CA THR A 38 4.09 -0.45 1.00
C THR A 38 5.25 -1.14 1.70
N VAL A 39 5.56 -0.76 2.94
CA VAL A 39 6.60 -1.44 3.74
C VAL A 39 6.13 -2.82 4.17
N LEU A 40 4.90 -2.95 4.66
CA LEU A 40 4.33 -4.21 5.15
C LEU A 40 4.09 -5.25 4.03
N SER A 41 3.94 -4.82 2.79
CA SER A 41 3.77 -5.74 1.64
C SER A 41 5.08 -6.39 1.19
N GLN A 42 6.24 -5.83 1.58
CA GLN A 42 7.53 -6.39 1.21
C GLN A 42 7.68 -7.81 1.77
N ASN A 43 8.04 -8.75 0.90
CA ASN A 43 8.27 -10.16 1.24
C ASN A 43 7.09 -10.85 1.96
N THR A 44 5.87 -10.34 1.82
CA THR A 44 4.67 -10.79 2.55
C THR A 44 3.51 -11.01 1.56
N THR A 45 2.48 -11.76 1.95
CA THR A 45 1.27 -11.95 1.14
C THR A 45 0.28 -10.80 1.35
N GLU A 46 -0.56 -10.52 0.37
CA GLU A 46 -1.59 -9.46 0.45
C GLU A 46 -2.49 -9.60 1.68
N VAL A 47 -2.89 -10.83 2.01
CA VAL A 47 -3.73 -11.11 3.18
C VAL A 47 -2.99 -10.78 4.48
N ASN A 48 -1.69 -11.07 4.55
CA ASN A 48 -0.91 -10.83 5.75
C ASN A 48 -0.56 -9.34 5.91
N SER A 49 -0.23 -8.64 4.83
CA SER A 49 0.03 -7.19 4.87
C SER A 49 -1.22 -6.41 5.26
N GLN A 50 -2.40 -6.75 4.71
CA GLN A 50 -3.67 -6.14 5.09
C GLN A 50 -3.99 -6.36 6.57
N ARG A 51 -3.86 -7.61 7.06
CA ARG A 51 -4.09 -7.92 8.47
C ARG A 51 -3.13 -7.19 9.41
N ALA A 52 -1.85 -7.12 9.05
CA ALA A 52 -0.83 -6.40 9.83
C ALA A 52 -1.19 -4.91 9.93
N PHE A 53 -1.61 -4.30 8.82
CA PHE A 53 -2.00 -2.90 8.77
C PHE A 53 -3.26 -2.63 9.62
N LEU A 54 -4.30 -3.45 9.48
CA LEU A 54 -5.54 -3.33 10.27
C LEU A 54 -5.27 -3.50 11.77
N ASN A 55 -4.45 -4.48 12.16
CA ASN A 55 -4.05 -4.68 13.54
C ASN A 55 -3.26 -3.48 14.07
N LEU A 56 -2.34 -2.94 13.28
CA LEU A 56 -1.56 -1.76 13.64
C LEU A 56 -2.47 -0.54 13.88
N LYS A 57 -3.38 -0.23 12.95
CA LYS A 57 -4.32 0.90 13.09
C LYS A 57 -5.33 0.70 14.22
N SER A 58 -5.74 -0.55 14.49
CA SER A 58 -6.60 -0.88 15.62
C SER A 58 -5.88 -0.70 16.96
N ALA A 59 -4.59 -1.03 17.04
CA ALA A 59 -3.79 -0.86 18.25
C ALA A 59 -3.34 0.59 18.45
N PHE A 60 -3.07 1.30 17.35
CA PHE A 60 -2.58 2.67 17.34
C PHE A 60 -3.41 3.51 16.35
N PRO A 61 -4.49 4.17 16.84
CA PRO A 61 -5.39 4.94 15.98
C PRO A 61 -4.71 6.10 15.23
N THR A 62 -3.59 6.62 15.76
CA THR A 62 -2.81 7.71 15.15
C THR A 62 -1.35 7.33 15.00
N TRP A 63 -0.66 7.98 14.06
CA TRP A 63 0.76 7.74 13.82
C TRP A 63 1.66 8.23 14.96
N GLU A 64 1.22 9.24 15.69
CA GLU A 64 1.87 9.69 16.93
C GLU A 64 1.87 8.59 17.99
N ASN A 65 0.81 7.78 18.07
CA ASN A 65 0.76 6.65 19.00
C ASN A 65 1.73 5.55 18.61
N VAL A 66 1.94 5.32 17.30
CA VAL A 66 2.96 4.39 16.79
C VAL A 66 4.37 4.90 17.12
N LEU A 67 4.61 6.19 16.91
CA LEU A 67 5.91 6.83 17.21
C LEU A 67 6.24 6.79 18.71
N ALA A 68 5.25 6.94 19.58
CA ALA A 68 5.41 6.92 21.03
C ALA A 68 5.50 5.49 21.61
N ALA A 69 5.11 4.47 20.86
CA ALA A 69 5.09 3.09 21.33
C ALA A 69 6.50 2.49 21.40
N GLU A 70 6.72 1.62 22.40
CA GLU A 70 7.92 0.76 22.37
C GLU A 70 7.85 -0.19 21.17
N SER A 71 8.99 -0.45 20.55
CA SER A 71 9.11 -1.31 19.36
C SER A 71 8.44 -2.67 19.52
N LYS A 72 8.51 -3.28 20.72
CA LYS A 72 7.88 -4.58 21.02
C LYS A 72 6.36 -4.58 20.82
N PHE A 73 5.69 -3.45 21.08
CA PHE A 73 4.24 -3.36 20.93
C PHE A 73 3.86 -3.19 19.46
N VAL A 74 4.66 -2.44 18.70
CA VAL A 74 4.50 -2.31 17.26
C VAL A 74 4.74 -3.65 16.56
N GLU A 75 5.80 -4.37 16.95
CA GLU A 75 6.12 -5.72 16.46
C GLU A 75 4.96 -6.69 16.70
N ASN A 76 4.44 -6.73 17.93
CA ASN A 76 3.28 -7.56 18.26
C ASN A 76 2.03 -7.18 17.44
N ALA A 77 1.82 -5.89 17.16
CA ALA A 77 0.67 -5.43 16.38
C ALA A 77 0.77 -5.86 14.90
N ILE A 78 1.97 -5.88 14.31
CA ILE A 78 2.17 -6.29 12.91
C ILE A 78 2.46 -7.79 12.75
N SER A 79 2.64 -8.53 13.85
CA SER A 79 2.88 -9.97 13.84
C SER A 79 1.62 -10.73 13.43
N VAL A 80 1.54 -11.13 12.17
CA VAL A 80 0.47 -11.99 11.63
C VAL A 80 1.02 -13.39 11.44
N ALA A 81 0.27 -14.40 11.90
CA ALA A 81 0.64 -15.79 11.66
C ALA A 81 0.71 -16.07 10.14
N VAL A 82 1.82 -16.67 9.71
CA VAL A 82 2.12 -17.03 8.31
C VAL A 82 1.33 -18.26 7.90
#